data_AF-A0AB73IND1-F1
#
_entry.id   AF-A0AB73IND1-F1
#
_cell.length_a   1.000
_cell.length_b   1.000
_cell.length_c   1.000
_cell.angle_alpha   90.00
_cell.angle_beta   90.00
_cell.angle_gamma   90.00
#
_symmetry.space_group_name_H-M   'P 1'
#
loop_
_entity.id
_entity.type
_entity.pdbx_description
1 polymer ?
#
loop_
_entity_poly.entity_id
_entity_poly.type
_entity_poly.pdbx_seq_one_letter_code
_entity_poly.pdbx_strand_id
1 'polypeptide(L)'
;MATLFIEIANRYCRFFAIERAVEQLTQTVGAASSQLQILSADLAPFALRHRRAAHSISEQLSSIAVVRSSSTRIEDAVMSLMLSSANHRLRHFGSLISTPAQLVLFESAISELEKLTLLLERHVVLQRQVIYGTARLIRCLQKTDSWEDV
;
A
#
# COMPACT_ATOMS: atom_id res chain seq x y z
N MET A 1 -24.13 8.35 -32.24
CA MET A 1 -23.55 9.53 -31.56
C MET A 1 -23.74 9.47 -30.05
N ALA A 2 -24.97 9.38 -29.51
CA ALA A 2 -25.20 9.36 -28.05
C ALA A 2 -24.50 8.21 -27.28
N THR A 3 -24.40 7.01 -27.87
CA THR A 3 -23.75 5.84 -27.26
C THR A 3 -22.25 6.03 -27.03
N LEU A 4 -21.56 6.70 -27.95
CA LEU A 4 -20.10 6.87 -27.91
C LEU A 4 -19.69 7.88 -26.82
N PHE A 5 -20.50 8.92 -26.61
CA PHE A 5 -20.33 9.85 -25.49
C PHE A 5 -20.56 9.18 -24.12
N ILE A 6 -21.56 8.31 -24.01
CA ILE A 6 -21.84 7.56 -22.78
C ILE A 6 -20.68 6.60 -22.46
N GLU A 7 -20.15 5.90 -23.46
CA GLU A 7 -19.00 5.00 -23.28
C GLU A 7 -17.74 5.76 -22.83
N ILE A 8 -17.44 6.91 -23.45
CA ILE A 8 -16.31 7.74 -23.06
C ILE A 8 -16.49 8.26 -21.62
N ALA A 9 -17.69 8.74 -21.28
CA ALA A 9 -18.00 9.21 -19.93
C ALA A 9 -17.83 8.09 -18.88
N ASN A 10 -18.33 6.88 -19.15
CA ASN A 10 -18.18 5.74 -18.26
C ASN A 10 -16.71 5.36 -18.03
N ARG A 11 -15.87 5.42 -19.08
CA ARG A 11 -14.43 5.14 -18.94
C ARG A 11 -13.71 6.20 -18.12
N TYR A 12 -14.09 7.48 -18.26
CA TYR A 12 -13.59 8.53 -17.38
C TYR A 12 -14.01 8.31 -15.93
N CYS A 13 -15.29 7.98 -15.68
CA CYS A 13 -15.74 7.65 -14.33
C CYS A 13 -14.96 6.49 -13.72
N ARG A 14 -14.69 5.43 -14.48
CA ARG A 14 -13.86 4.29 -14.04
C ARG A 14 -12.44 4.73 -13.68
N PHE A 15 -11.80 5.51 -14.55
CA PHE A 15 -10.46 6.02 -14.30
C PHE A 15 -10.38 6.83 -13.00
N PHE A 16 -11.32 7.76 -12.78
CA PHE A 16 -11.38 8.56 -11.55
C PHE A 16 -11.64 7.71 -10.30
N ALA A 17 -12.46 6.66 -10.41
CA ALA A 17 -12.71 5.76 -9.29
C ALA A 17 -11.44 4.99 -8.89
N ILE A 18 -10.66 4.52 -9.87
CA ILE A 18 -9.40 3.81 -9.62
C ILE A 18 -8.36 4.78 -9.04
N GLU A 19 -8.23 5.98 -9.59
CA GLU A 19 -7.30 7.01 -9.09
C GLU A 19 -7.55 7.30 -7.60
N ARG A 20 -8.82 7.49 -7.20
CA ARG A 20 -9.19 7.65 -5.80
C ARG A 20 -8.89 6.42 -4.93
N ALA A 21 -9.13 5.21 -5.45
CA ALA A 21 -8.82 3.98 -4.73
C ALA A 21 -7.31 3.86 -4.47
N VAL A 22 -6.49 4.19 -5.46
CA VAL A 22 -5.02 4.24 -5.34
C VAL A 22 -4.59 5.25 -4.28
N GLU A 23 -5.15 6.47 -4.28
CA GLU A 23 -4.85 7.48 -3.25
C GLU A 23 -5.18 6.98 -1.84
N GLN A 24 -6.39 6.43 -1.65
CA GLN A 24 -6.83 5.91 -0.36
C GLN A 24 -5.95 4.75 0.12
N LEU A 25 -5.66 3.79 -0.75
CA LEU A 25 -4.81 2.66 -0.41
C LEU A 25 -3.39 3.12 -0.07
N THR A 26 -2.84 4.08 -0.80
CA THR A 26 -1.51 4.63 -0.53
C THR A 26 -1.45 5.30 0.85
N GLN A 27 -2.48 6.06 1.23
CA GLN A 27 -2.59 6.62 2.58
C GLN A 27 -2.63 5.51 3.65
N THR A 28 -3.36 4.42 3.41
CA THR A 28 -3.39 3.29 4.36
C THR A 28 -2.03 2.60 4.48
N VAL A 29 -1.28 2.49 3.38
CA VAL A 29 0.09 1.94 3.37
C VAL A 29 1.04 2.81 4.17
N GLY A 30 0.94 4.13 4.03
CA GLY A 30 1.73 5.09 4.82
C GLY A 30 1.42 5.00 6.31
N ALA A 31 0.13 5.00 6.69
CA ALA A 31 -0.29 4.89 8.09
C ALA A 31 0.16 3.56 8.74
N ALA A 32 0.02 2.45 8.02
CA ALA A 32 0.49 1.14 8.47
C ALA A 32 2.01 1.08 8.61
N SER A 33 2.76 1.75 7.73
CA SER A 33 4.23 1.84 7.81
C SER A 33 4.68 2.59 9.06
N SER A 34 4.01 3.68 9.43
CA SER A 34 4.27 4.39 10.69
C SER A 34 3.97 3.50 11.91
N GLN A 35 2.87 2.75 11.88
CA GLN A 35 2.53 1.83 12.95
C GLN A 35 3.56 0.71 13.10
N LEU A 36 4.04 0.14 11.99
CA LEU A 36 5.11 -0.86 11.98
C LEU A 36 6.42 -0.32 12.57
N GLN A 37 6.72 0.97 12.37
CA GLN A 37 7.89 1.60 12.98
C GLN A 37 7.78 1.63 14.51
N ILE A 38 6.63 2.06 15.04
CA ILE A 38 6.38 2.08 16.49
C ILE A 38 6.51 0.66 17.06
N LEU A 39 5.84 -0.30 16.44
CA LEU A 39 5.87 -1.70 16.89
C LEU A 39 7.28 -2.31 16.84
N SER A 40 8.10 -1.95 15.84
CA SER A 40 9.50 -2.41 15.80
C SER A 40 10.35 -1.84 16.95
N ALA A 41 10.10 -0.58 17.32
CA ALA A 41 10.78 0.06 18.44
C ALA A 41 10.35 -0.54 19.78
N ASP A 42 9.06 -0.86 19.94
CA ASP A 42 8.53 -1.52 21.13
C ASP A 42 9.02 -2.96 21.25
N LEU A 43 9.19 -3.67 20.13
CA LEU A 43 9.61 -5.07 20.14
C LEU A 43 11.12 -5.24 20.41
N ALA A 44 11.95 -4.29 19.98
CA ALA A 44 13.41 -4.40 20.08
C ALA A 44 13.96 -4.58 21.51
N PRO A 45 13.46 -3.87 22.55
CA PRO A 45 13.86 -4.10 23.94
C PRO A 45 13.61 -5.53 24.43
N PHE A 46 12.53 -6.17 23.98
CA PHE A 46 12.22 -7.54 24.39
C PHE A 46 13.23 -8.55 23.82
N ALA A 47 13.86 -8.27 22.66
CA ALA A 47 14.90 -9.13 22.11
C ALA A 47 16.10 -9.29 23.05
N LEU A 48 16.38 -8.25 23.85
CA LEU A 48 17.47 -8.23 24.82
C LEU A 48 17.10 -8.94 26.13
N ARG A 49 15.82 -8.90 26.51
CA ARG A 49 15.32 -9.44 27.77
C ARG A 49 14.90 -10.90 27.66
N HIS A 50 14.30 -11.30 26.55
CA HIS A 50 13.69 -12.61 26.36
C HIS A 50 14.52 -13.54 25.50
N ARG A 51 15.54 -14.17 26.10
CA ARG A 51 16.45 -15.09 25.38
C ARG A 51 15.73 -16.27 24.71
N ARG A 52 14.64 -16.76 25.31
CA ARG A 52 13.83 -17.87 24.75
C ARG A 52 12.92 -17.44 23.60
N ALA A 53 12.54 -16.15 23.53
CA ALA A 53 11.72 -15.60 22.45
C ALA A 53 12.54 -14.85 21.39
N ALA A 54 13.84 -14.69 21.58
CA ALA A 54 14.72 -13.90 20.72
C ALA A 54 14.65 -14.30 19.24
N HIS A 55 14.50 -15.59 18.94
CA HIS A 55 14.34 -16.07 17.57
C HIS A 55 13.03 -15.56 16.93
N SER A 56 11.89 -15.74 17.60
CA SER A 56 10.59 -15.26 17.12
C SER A 56 10.54 -13.73 17.01
N ILE A 57 11.20 -13.03 17.94
CA ILE A 57 11.33 -11.57 17.89
C ILE A 57 12.15 -11.15 16.66
N SER A 58 13.26 -11.84 16.38
CA SER A 58 14.12 -11.55 15.22
C SER A 58 13.40 -11.81 13.89
N GLU A 59 12.64 -12.90 13.79
CA GLU A 59 11.77 -13.19 12.63
C GLU A 59 10.69 -12.13 12.43
N GLN A 60 10.12 -11.62 13.52
CA GLN A 60 9.11 -10.58 13.43
C GLN A 60 9.72 -9.24 13.02
N LEU A 61 10.89 -8.87 13.54
CA LEU A 61 11.63 -7.67 13.14
C LEU A 61 12.07 -7.74 11.67
N SER A 62 12.52 -8.90 11.18
CA SER A 62 12.86 -9.07 9.77
C SER A 62 11.63 -8.95 8.86
N SER A 63 10.49 -9.53 9.27
CA SER A 63 9.21 -9.38 8.58
C SER A 63 8.77 -7.91 8.49
N ILE A 64 8.92 -7.16 9.58
CA ILE A 64 8.64 -5.71 9.60
C ILE A 64 9.57 -4.98 8.62
N ALA A 65 10.87 -5.27 8.62
CA ALA A 65 11.84 -4.64 7.73
C ALA A 65 11.52 -4.89 6.24
N VAL A 66 11.15 -6.13 5.89
CA VAL A 66 10.73 -6.49 4.52
C VAL A 66 9.46 -5.74 4.12
N VAL A 67 8.45 -5.68 4.99
CA VAL A 67 7.21 -4.95 4.70
C VAL A 67 7.46 -3.43 4.57
N ARG A 68 8.33 -2.85 5.39
CA ARG A 68 8.69 -1.43 5.30
C ARG A 68 9.41 -1.11 4.00
N SER A 69 10.42 -1.91 3.62
CA SER A 69 11.18 -1.70 2.38
C SER A 69 10.33 -1.90 1.11
N SER A 70 9.33 -2.78 1.16
CA SER A 70 8.36 -2.91 0.06
C SER A 70 7.36 -1.76 0.04
N SER A 71 6.95 -1.23 1.20
CA SER A 71 6.06 -0.05 1.29
C SER A 71 6.68 1.17 0.61
N THR A 72 7.95 1.47 0.86
CA THR A 72 8.64 2.61 0.22
C THR A 72 8.70 2.46 -1.30
N ARG A 73 8.99 1.25 -1.81
CA ARG A 73 9.01 0.99 -3.26
C ARG A 73 7.64 1.14 -3.90
N ILE A 74 6.59 0.76 -3.19
CA ILE A 74 5.21 0.90 -3.66
C ILE A 74 4.82 2.38 -3.71
N GLU A 75 5.15 3.17 -2.68
CA GLU A 75 4.91 4.61 -2.67
C GLU A 75 5.61 5.33 -3.83
N ASP A 76 6.87 4.98 -4.11
CA ASP A 76 7.62 5.51 -5.27
C ASP A 76 6.94 5.16 -6.61
N ALA A 77 6.50 3.90 -6.76
CA ALA A 77 5.80 3.43 -7.95
C ALA A 77 4.45 4.15 -8.14
N VAL A 78 3.68 4.33 -7.07
CA VAL A 78 2.44 5.10 -7.07
C VAL A 78 2.70 6.53 -7.51
N MET A 79 3.69 7.20 -6.90
CA MET A 79 3.99 8.60 -7.22
C MET A 79 4.42 8.77 -8.69
N SER A 80 5.25 7.86 -9.20
CA SER A 80 5.64 7.85 -10.62
C SER A 80 4.44 7.69 -11.56
N LEU A 81 3.53 6.76 -11.24
CA LEU A 81 2.31 6.52 -12.01
C LEU A 81 1.31 7.68 -11.92
N MET A 82 1.15 8.31 -10.75
CA MET A 82 0.29 9.47 -10.58
C MET A 82 0.84 10.69 -11.33
N LEU A 83 2.15 10.89 -11.36
CA LEU A 83 2.79 11.93 -12.18
C LEU A 83 2.62 11.66 -13.69
N SER A 84 2.77 10.40 -14.11
CA SER A 84 2.52 9.99 -15.50
C SER A 84 1.05 10.18 -15.90
N SER A 85 0.13 9.78 -15.02
CA SER A 85 -1.32 9.98 -15.13
C SER A 85 -1.67 11.47 -15.23
N ALA A 86 -1.15 12.32 -14.35
CA ALA A 86 -1.38 13.76 -14.38
C ALA A 86 -0.91 14.39 -15.70
N ASN A 87 0.25 13.97 -16.21
CA ASN A 87 0.74 14.39 -17.53
C ASN A 87 -0.18 13.92 -18.67
N HIS A 88 -0.70 12.69 -18.60
CA HIS A 88 -1.68 12.18 -19.54
C HIS A 88 -3.01 12.96 -19.46
N ARG A 89 -3.44 13.32 -18.25
CA ARG A 89 -4.62 14.17 -18.01
C ARG A 89 -4.48 15.52 -18.70
N LEU A 90 -3.36 16.20 -18.48
CA LEU A 90 -3.08 17.51 -19.09
C LEU A 90 -2.99 17.46 -20.62
N ARG A 91 -2.40 16.40 -21.19
CA ARG A 91 -2.19 16.28 -22.66
C ARG A 91 -3.41 15.79 -23.43
N HIS A 92 -4.24 14.93 -22.84
CA HIS A 92 -5.27 14.18 -23.56
C HIS A 92 -6.69 14.38 -23.04
N PHE A 93 -6.92 15.13 -21.96
CA PHE A 93 -8.27 15.48 -21.51
C PHE A 93 -8.68 16.89 -21.92
N GLY A 94 -7.71 17.79 -22.17
CA GLY A 94 -7.99 19.13 -22.72
C GLY A 94 -8.44 19.11 -24.19
N SER A 95 -8.18 18.02 -24.90
CA SER A 95 -8.80 17.71 -26.20
C SER A 95 -9.52 16.38 -26.03
N LEU A 96 -10.83 16.30 -26.34
CA LEU A 96 -11.56 15.03 -26.37
C LEU A 96 -10.71 13.98 -27.10
N ILE A 97 -10.60 12.76 -26.54
CA ILE A 97 -9.97 11.61 -27.20
C ILE A 97 -10.53 11.54 -28.62
N SER A 98 -9.73 12.01 -29.57
CA SER A 98 -10.17 12.29 -30.93
C SER A 98 -9.57 11.31 -31.92
N THR A 99 -8.67 10.45 -31.44
CA THR A 99 -7.99 9.43 -32.23
C THR A 99 -8.04 8.06 -31.55
N PRO A 100 -8.13 6.96 -32.32
CA PRO A 100 -8.07 5.60 -31.78
C PRO A 100 -6.77 5.31 -31.00
N ALA A 101 -5.65 5.91 -31.38
CA ALA A 101 -4.37 5.73 -30.70
C ALA A 101 -4.38 6.29 -29.25
N GLN A 102 -5.02 7.44 -29.03
CA GLN A 102 -5.18 8.01 -27.69
C GLN A 102 -6.07 7.13 -26.79
N LEU A 103 -7.06 6.47 -27.39
CA LEU A 103 -7.96 5.57 -26.68
C LEU A 103 -7.24 4.28 -26.23
N VAL A 104 -6.33 3.74 -27.05
CA VAL A 104 -5.47 2.60 -26.68
C VAL A 104 -4.53 2.95 -25.52
N LEU A 105 -3.91 4.14 -25.57
CA LEU A 105 -3.04 4.62 -24.48
C LEU A 105 -3.82 4.79 -23.17
N PHE A 106 -5.06 5.29 -23.25
CA PHE A 106 -5.93 5.46 -22.10
C PHE A 106 -6.34 4.13 -21.45
N GLU A 107 -6.72 3.12 -22.25
CA GLU A 107 -7.02 1.77 -21.75
C GLU A 107 -5.79 1.12 -21.12
N SER A 108 -4.60 1.32 -21.70
CA SER A 108 -3.35 0.85 -21.12
C SER A 108 -3.09 1.48 -19.74
N ALA A 109 -3.31 2.80 -19.62
CA ALA A 109 -3.17 3.50 -18.34
C ALA A 109 -4.17 3.00 -17.28
N ILE A 110 -5.43 2.73 -17.67
CA ILE A 110 -6.42 2.12 -16.77
C ILE A 110 -5.92 0.75 -16.30
N SER A 111 -5.45 -0.11 -17.21
CA SER A 111 -4.96 -1.45 -16.86
C SER A 111 -3.78 -1.41 -15.90
N GLU A 112 -2.83 -0.50 -16.08
CA GLU A 112 -1.69 -0.34 -15.16
C GLU A 112 -2.15 0.14 -13.76
N LEU A 113 -3.10 1.07 -13.70
CA LEU A 113 -3.69 1.51 -12.43
C LEU A 113 -4.45 0.38 -11.72
N GLU A 114 -5.17 -0.48 -12.45
CA GLU A 114 -5.86 -1.64 -11.87
C GLU A 114 -4.90 -2.67 -11.29
N LYS A 115 -3.81 -2.98 -12.02
CA LYS A 115 -2.75 -3.86 -11.51
C LYS A 115 -2.13 -3.30 -10.23
N LEU A 116 -1.85 -1.99 -10.22
CA LEU A 116 -1.30 -1.33 -9.05
C LEU A 116 -2.28 -1.33 -7.86
N THR A 117 -3.58 -1.15 -8.11
CA THR A 117 -4.62 -1.23 -7.07
C THR A 117 -4.62 -2.61 -6.43
N LEU A 118 -4.59 -3.69 -7.23
CA LEU A 118 -4.50 -5.07 -6.72
C LEU A 118 -3.23 -5.33 -5.92
N LEU A 119 -2.09 -4.78 -6.35
CA LEU A 119 -0.83 -4.89 -5.61
C LEU A 119 -0.91 -4.17 -4.27
N LEU A 120 -1.47 -2.96 -4.25
CA LEU A 120 -1.70 -2.18 -3.04
C LEU A 120 -2.62 -2.92 -2.05
N GLU A 121 -3.74 -3.47 -2.52
CA GLU A 121 -4.66 -4.24 -1.67
C GLU A 121 -3.96 -5.43 -1.00
N ARG A 122 -3.19 -6.20 -1.76
CA ARG A 122 -2.39 -7.32 -1.23
C ARG A 122 -1.38 -6.83 -0.20
N HIS A 123 -0.72 -5.72 -0.48
CA HIS A 123 0.27 -5.13 0.42
C HIS A 123 -0.35 -4.65 1.74
N VAL A 124 -1.53 -4.02 1.69
CA VAL A 124 -2.30 -3.63 2.88
C VAL A 124 -2.66 -4.85 3.72
N VAL A 125 -3.07 -5.96 3.09
CA VAL A 125 -3.35 -7.21 3.81
C VAL A 125 -2.10 -7.75 4.52
N LEU A 126 -0.95 -7.77 3.84
CA LEU A 126 0.33 -8.19 4.42
C LEU A 126 0.74 -7.30 5.60
N GLN A 127 0.64 -5.98 5.44
CA GLN A 127 0.90 -5.03 6.52
C GLN A 127 0.02 -5.29 7.74
N ARG A 128 -1.28 -5.50 7.55
CA ARG A 128 -2.22 -5.82 8.64
C ARG A 128 -1.85 -7.11 9.36
N GLN A 129 -1.46 -8.15 8.63
CA GLN A 129 -1.04 -9.43 9.21
C GLN A 129 0.22 -9.25 10.08
N VAL A 130 1.23 -8.54 9.57
CA VAL A 130 2.46 -8.27 10.34
C VAL A 130 2.17 -7.41 11.56
N ILE A 131 1.39 -6.33 11.43
CA ILE A 131 0.97 -5.48 12.55
C ILE A 131 0.29 -6.31 13.64
N TYR A 132 -0.69 -7.13 13.25
CA TYR A 132 -1.42 -7.97 14.20
C TYR A 132 -0.52 -9.00 14.89
N GLY A 133 0.34 -9.68 14.12
CA GLY A 133 1.31 -10.63 14.65
C GLY A 133 2.26 -9.98 15.66
N THR A 134 2.81 -8.82 15.32
CA THR A 134 3.73 -8.07 16.19
C THR A 134 3.03 -7.59 17.45
N ALA A 135 1.85 -6.99 17.34
CA ALA A 135 1.10 -6.51 18.49
C ALA A 135 0.66 -7.64 19.43
N ARG A 136 0.38 -8.83 18.89
CA ARG A 136 0.11 -10.03 19.68
C ARG A 136 1.37 -10.51 20.41
N LEU A 137 2.51 -10.55 19.73
CA LEU A 137 3.79 -10.96 20.31
C LEU A 137 4.20 -10.01 21.46
N ILE A 138 4.12 -8.69 21.26
CA ILE A 138 4.38 -7.69 22.31
C ILE A 138 3.48 -7.94 23.53
N ARG A 139 2.17 -8.13 23.33
CA ARG A 139 1.26 -8.42 24.45
C ARG A 139 1.60 -9.71 25.20
N CYS A 140 2.06 -10.75 24.51
CA CYS A 140 2.51 -11.97 25.16
C CYS A 140 3.77 -11.73 26.00
N LEU A 141 4.73 -10.97 25.47
CA LEU A 141 5.99 -10.66 26.14
C LEU A 141 5.79 -9.74 27.36
N GLN A 142 4.91 -8.75 27.26
CA GLN A 142 4.51 -7.91 28.39
C GLN A 142 3.85 -8.72 29.52
N LYS A 143 3.03 -9.72 29.15
CA LYS A 143 2.45 -10.62 30.16
C LYS A 143 3.53 -11.45 30.83
N THR A 144 4.50 -11.99 30.11
CA THR A 144 5.57 -12.77 30.74
C THR A 144 6.42 -11.94 31.70
N ASP A 145 6.71 -10.68 31.37
CA ASP A 145 7.43 -9.76 32.28
C ASP A 145 6.65 -9.55 33.60
N SER A 146 5.32 -9.42 33.53
CA SER A 146 4.49 -9.20 34.74
C SER A 146 4.47 -10.37 35.75
N TRP A 147 4.96 -11.56 35.37
CA TRP A 147 5.05 -12.73 36.25
C TRP A 147 6.45 -12.95 36.82
N GLU A 148 7.48 -12.27 36.29
CA GLU A 148 8.85 -12.33 36.84
C GLU A 148 9.06 -11.34 38.01
N ASP A 149 8.13 -10.39 38.22
CA ASP A 149 8.14 -9.41 39.31
C ASP A 149 7.34 -9.84 40.58
N VAL A 150 6.94 -11.11 40.71
CA VAL A 150 6.24 -11.70 41.88
C VAL A 150 7.06 -12.82 42.51
#